data_AF-A0A9P0KQH0-F1
#
_entry.id   AF-A0A9P0KQH0-F1
#
_cell.length_a   1.000
_cell.length_b   1.000
_cell.length_c   1.000
_cell.angle_alpha   90.00
_cell.angle_beta   90.00
_cell.angle_gamma   90.00
#
_symmetry.space_group_name_H-M   'P 1'
#
loop_
_entity.id
_entity.type
_entity.pdbx_description
1 polymer ?
#
loop_
_entity_poly.entity_id
_entity_poly.type
_entity_poly.pdbx_seq_one_letter_code
_entity_poly.pdbx_strand_id
1 'polypeptide(L)'
;MSERQKKVFNYRLSRARRYIECCFGILASKWRIFQRPLNVDIDLAECIVKAACILQNFVRQRHGGRDDTNGLELCHFPSIDKDSLSRANKNGLTARDKFADYFVEVSPLPWQHQSIR
;
A
#
# COMPACT_ATOMS: atom_id res chain seq x y z
N MET A 1 -0.20 -17.10 -14.93
CA MET A 1 -0.25 -15.64 -15.18
C MET A 1 0.31 -15.29 -16.56
N SER A 2 -0.50 -14.68 -17.44
CA SER A 2 -0.11 -14.20 -18.77
C SER A 2 0.88 -13.03 -18.70
N GLU A 3 1.77 -12.90 -19.70
CA GLU A 3 2.73 -11.78 -19.81
C GLU A 3 2.03 -10.41 -19.76
N ARG A 4 0.83 -10.31 -20.34
CA ARG A 4 0.03 -9.08 -20.29
C ARG A 4 -0.43 -8.76 -18.86
N GLN A 5 -0.93 -9.76 -18.13
CA GLN A 5 -1.33 -9.58 -16.72
C GLN A 5 -0.14 -9.16 -15.88
N LYS A 6 1.07 -9.69 -16.16
CA LYS A 6 2.29 -9.36 -15.39
C LYS A 6 2.65 -7.88 -15.55
N LYS A 7 2.55 -7.35 -16.77
CA LYS A 7 2.73 -5.92 -17.04
C LYS A 7 1.70 -5.06 -16.29
N VAL A 8 0.42 -5.45 -16.28
CA VAL A 8 -0.65 -4.72 -15.56
C VAL A 8 -0.37 -4.66 -14.06
N PHE A 9 -0.12 -5.81 -13.45
CA PHE A 9 0.14 -5.88 -12.02
C PHE A 9 1.38 -5.07 -11.63
N ASN A 10 2.47 -5.19 -12.38
CA ASN A 10 3.68 -4.40 -12.15
C ASN A 10 3.43 -2.89 -12.26
N TYR A 11 2.66 -2.46 -13.26
CA TYR A 11 2.31 -1.06 -13.42
C TYR A 11 1.49 -0.54 -12.22
N ARG A 12 0.47 -1.30 -11.80
CA ARG A 12 -0.32 -0.96 -10.61
C ARG A 12 0.52 -0.91 -9.34
N LEU A 13 1.41 -1.89 -9.15
CA LEU A 13 2.29 -1.96 -7.98
C LEU A 13 3.27 -0.78 -7.94
N SER A 14 3.87 -0.43 -9.07
CA SER A 14 4.75 0.74 -9.17
C SER A 14 4.01 2.04 -8.90
N ARG A 15 2.78 2.17 -9.42
CA ARG A 15 1.94 3.34 -9.16
C ARG A 15 1.54 3.43 -7.67
N ALA A 16 1.19 2.31 -7.04
CA ALA A 16 0.91 2.24 -5.61
C ALA A 16 2.14 2.64 -4.76
N ARG A 17 3.34 2.11 -5.07
CA ARG A 17 4.58 2.54 -4.40
C ARG A 17 4.82 4.03 -4.51
N ARG A 18 4.65 4.61 -5.70
CA ARG A 18 4.81 6.06 -5.90
C ARG A 18 3.90 6.86 -4.97
N TYR A 19 2.63 6.48 -4.82
CA TYR A 19 1.72 7.15 -3.89
C TYR A 19 2.19 7.00 -2.43
N ILE A 20 2.59 5.79 -2.03
CA ILE A 20 3.09 5.52 -0.67
C ILE A 20 4.36 6.33 -0.38
N GLU A 21 5.32 6.37 -1.29
CA GLU A 21 6.55 7.16 -1.19
C GLU A 21 6.25 8.66 -1.09
N CYS A 22 5.36 9.19 -1.94
CA CYS A 22 4.91 10.58 -1.84
C CYS A 22 4.24 10.87 -0.48
N CYS A 23 3.38 9.98 0.01
CA CYS A 23 2.74 10.13 1.31
C CYS A 23 3.74 10.14 2.46
N PHE A 24 4.70 9.20 2.48
CA PHE A 24 5.76 9.19 3.49
C PHE A 24 6.69 10.41 3.37
N GLY A 25 6.95 10.91 2.17
CA GLY A 25 7.70 12.16 1.97
C GLY A 25 6.99 13.37 2.60
N ILE A 26 5.67 13.49 2.41
CA ILE A 26 4.86 14.53 3.07
C ILE A 26 4.88 14.35 4.59
N LEU A 27 4.70 13.10 5.06
CA LEU A 27 4.71 12.79 6.49
C LEU A 27 6.05 13.17 7.13
N ALA A 28 7.18 12.82 6.49
CA ALA A 28 8.51 13.10 6.98
C ALA A 28 8.89 14.59 6.89
N SER A 29 8.42 15.29 5.86
CA SER A 29 8.58 16.74 5.76
C SER A 29 7.87 17.48 6.90
N LYS A 30 6.65 17.02 7.25
CA LYS A 30 5.81 17.67 8.26
C LYS A 30 6.21 17.35 9.70
N TRP A 31 6.58 16.11 9.99
CA TRP A 31 6.88 15.68 11.35
C TRP A 31 8.39 15.51 11.53
N ARG A 32 8.98 16.36 12.38
CA ARG A 32 10.43 16.38 12.67
C ARG A 32 10.98 15.03 13.15
N ILE A 33 10.15 14.19 13.77
CA ILE A 33 10.55 12.86 14.27
C ILE A 33 11.05 11.92 13.16
N PHE A 34 10.56 12.07 11.93
CA PHE A 34 10.96 11.24 10.79
C PHE A 34 12.13 11.83 9.99
N GLN A 35 12.61 13.03 10.34
CA GLN A 35 13.79 13.63 9.70
C GLN A 35 15.11 13.01 10.19
N ARG A 36 15.04 12.18 11.23
CA ARG A 36 16.16 11.39 11.75
C ARG A 36 15.75 9.92 11.80
N PRO A 37 16.72 8.98 11.71
CA PRO A 37 16.44 7.58 11.98
C PRO A 37 15.79 7.41 13.36
N LEU A 38 14.75 6.59 13.42
CA LEU A 38 14.07 6.25 14.67
C LEU A 38 14.96 5.32 15.49
N ASN A 39 15.59 5.85 16.54
CA ASN A 39 16.37 5.06 17.49
C ASN A 39 15.50 4.63 18.69
N VAL A 40 14.47 3.84 18.40
CA VAL A 40 13.51 3.31 19.37
C VAL A 40 13.23 1.84 19.08
N ASP A 41 12.62 1.15 20.03
CA ASP A 41 12.13 -0.21 19.82
C ASP A 41 11.10 -0.29 18.69
N ILE A 42 10.98 -1.46 18.05
CA ILE A 42 10.08 -1.72 16.92
C ILE A 42 8.62 -1.44 17.31
N ASP A 43 8.21 -1.85 18.51
CA ASP A 43 6.84 -1.66 18.98
C ASP A 43 6.51 -0.16 19.11
N LEU A 44 7.48 0.61 19.64
CA LEU A 44 7.34 2.05 19.77
C LEU A 44 7.39 2.75 18.40
N ALA A 45 8.22 2.27 17.47
CA ALA A 45 8.25 2.78 16.10
C ALA A 45 6.88 2.60 15.41
N GLU A 46 6.23 1.44 15.59
CA GLU A 46 4.89 1.19 15.07
C GLU A 46 3.86 2.16 15.68
N CYS A 47 3.90 2.37 17.00
CA CYS A 47 3.06 3.36 17.68
C CYS A 47 3.28 4.78 17.15
N ILE A 48 4.52 5.21 16.93
CA ILE A 48 4.87 6.53 16.38
C ILE A 48 4.26 6.71 14.99
N VAL A 49 4.40 5.72 14.10
CA VAL A 49 3.85 5.77 12.74
C VAL A 49 2.33 5.84 12.78
N LYS A 50 1.66 5.01 13.58
CA LYS A 50 0.20 5.04 13.77
C LYS A 50 -0.27 6.41 14.27
N ALA A 51 0.38 6.95 15.30
CA ALA A 51 0.05 8.26 15.86
C ALA A 51 0.22 9.38 14.82
N ALA A 52 1.30 9.35 14.03
CA ALA A 52 1.53 10.33 12.97
C ALA A 52 0.46 10.28 11.87
N CYS A 53 -0.02 9.09 11.49
CA CYS A 53 -1.13 8.92 10.54
C CYS A 53 -2.43 9.52 11.08
N ILE A 54 -2.77 9.25 12.35
CA ILE A 54 -3.97 9.80 13.01
C ILE A 54 -3.88 11.33 13.06
N LEU A 55 -2.74 11.86 13.52
CA LEU A 55 -2.50 13.30 13.58
C LEU A 55 -2.57 13.96 12.20
N GLN A 56 -2.03 13.30 11.16
CA GLN A 56 -2.11 13.81 9.80
C GLN A 56 -3.56 13.93 9.32
N ASN A 57 -4.39 12.93 9.61
CA ASN A 57 -5.81 12.95 9.28
C ASN A 57 -6.55 14.06 10.05
N PHE A 58 -6.29 14.19 11.36
CA PHE A 58 -6.86 15.26 12.18
C PHE A 58 -6.50 16.66 11.65
N VAL A 59 -5.23 16.89 11.31
CA VAL A 59 -4.78 18.18 10.77
C VAL A 59 -5.43 18.47 9.41
N ARG A 60 -5.61 17.46 8.55
CA ARG A 60 -6.29 17.60 7.25
C ARG A 60 -7.75 18.01 7.40
N GLN A 61 -8.47 17.38 8.33
CA GLN A 61 -9.88 17.71 8.64
C GLN A 61 -10.00 19.17 9.13
N ARG A 62 -9.09 19.60 10.01
CA ARG A 62 -9.13 20.97 10.57
C ARG A 62 -8.78 22.08 9.57
N HIS A 63 -7.95 21.79 8.57
CA HIS A 63 -7.54 22.78 7.55
C HIS A 63 -8.50 22.85 6.35
N GLY A 64 -9.71 22.29 6.47
CA GLY A 64 -10.72 22.32 5.39
C GLY A 64 -10.35 21.47 4.18
N GLY A 65 -9.43 20.51 4.33
CA GLY A 65 -9.20 19.50 3.31
C GLY A 65 -10.48 18.69 3.13
N ARG A 66 -11.00 18.59 1.90
CA ARG A 66 -12.16 17.76 1.59
C ARG A 66 -11.99 16.38 2.22
N ASP A 67 -12.98 16.01 3.01
CA ASP A 67 -12.99 14.73 3.69
C ASP A 67 -13.35 13.63 2.69
N ASP A 68 -12.36 13.25 1.87
CA ASP A 68 -12.52 12.14 0.93
C ASP A 68 -12.44 10.78 1.66
N THR A 69 -12.39 10.76 3.00
CA THR A 69 -12.35 9.50 3.79
C THR A 69 -13.67 8.73 3.77
N ASN A 70 -14.77 9.37 3.34
CA ASN A 70 -16.08 8.73 3.16
C ASN A 70 -16.08 7.58 2.12
N GLY A 71 -14.99 7.39 1.36
CA GLY A 71 -14.83 6.27 0.42
C GLY A 71 -13.85 5.18 0.84
N LEU A 72 -13.31 5.21 2.07
CA LEU A 72 -12.47 4.12 2.60
C LEU A 72 -13.36 2.94 3.04
N GLU A 73 -14.10 2.34 2.11
CA GLU A 73 -14.61 1.00 2.34
C GLU A 73 -13.43 0.08 2.59
N LEU A 74 -13.47 -0.64 3.71
CA LEU A 74 -12.49 -1.66 4.03
C LEU A 74 -12.63 -2.75 2.96
N CYS A 75 -11.81 -2.69 1.91
CA CYS A 75 -11.79 -3.72 0.89
C CYS A 75 -11.41 -5.04 1.57
N HIS A 76 -12.34 -6.00 1.56
CA HIS A 76 -12.10 -7.31 2.15
C HIS A 76 -11.02 -8.01 1.33
N PHE A 77 -9.79 -7.98 1.86
CA PHE A 77 -8.70 -8.73 1.25
C PHE A 77 -8.92 -10.21 1.50
N PRO A 78 -8.89 -11.07 0.46
CA PRO A 78 -8.96 -12.50 0.66
C PRO A 78 -7.79 -12.93 1.57
N SER A 79 -8.13 -13.69 2.61
CA SER A 79 -7.13 -14.19 3.56
C SER A 79 -6.12 -15.06 2.81
N ILE A 80 -4.83 -14.69 2.86
CA ILE A 80 -3.77 -15.53 2.33
C ILE A 80 -3.43 -16.52 3.44
N ASP A 81 -3.91 -17.76 3.30
CA ASP A 81 -3.49 -18.84 4.20
C ASP A 81 -1.96 -18.90 4.24
N LYS A 82 -1.42 -18.77 5.45
CA LYS A 82 0.00 -18.95 5.73
C LYS A 82 0.30 -20.44 5.69
N ASP A 83 0.32 -21.01 4.50
CA ASP A 83 0.67 -22.41 4.33
C ASP A 83 2.16 -22.58 4.69
N SER A 84 2.39 -23.01 5.93
CA SER A 84 3.66 -22.90 6.65
C SER A 84 4.63 -24.04 6.33
N LEU A 85 4.37 -24.80 5.26
CA LEU A 85 5.05 -26.07 4.98
C LEU A 85 5.94 -26.09 3.72
N SER A 86 6.09 -24.99 3.00
CA SER A 86 6.96 -24.96 1.80
C SER A 86 8.15 -24.02 1.99
N ARG A 87 9.29 -24.60 2.41
CA ARG A 87 10.61 -23.98 2.29
C ARG A 87 10.93 -23.84 0.79
N ALA A 88 11.27 -22.62 0.37
CA ALA A 88 11.81 -22.22 -0.93
C ALA A 88 10.82 -21.77 -2.01
N ASN A 89 10.91 -20.46 -2.31
CA ASN A 89 10.73 -19.78 -3.60
C ASN A 89 9.38 -19.85 -4.34
N LYS A 90 8.54 -20.87 -4.13
CA LYS A 90 7.22 -20.98 -4.75
C LYS A 90 6.17 -20.10 -4.05
N ASN A 91 6.27 -19.94 -2.73
CA ASN A 91 5.25 -19.22 -1.95
C ASN A 91 5.19 -17.72 -2.30
N GLY A 92 6.35 -17.09 -2.57
CA GLY A 92 6.41 -15.68 -2.99
C GLY A 92 5.82 -15.46 -4.39
N LEU A 93 6.00 -16.44 -5.29
CA LEU A 93 5.34 -16.46 -6.60
C LEU A 93 3.82 -16.66 -6.43
N THR A 94 3.40 -17.61 -5.59
CA THR A 94 1.98 -17.91 -5.34
C THR A 94 1.24 -16.73 -4.71
N ALA A 95 1.82 -16.04 -3.73
CA ALA A 95 1.18 -14.85 -3.14
C ALA A 95 1.07 -13.72 -4.16
N ARG A 96 2.13 -13.51 -4.96
CA ARG A 96 2.13 -12.51 -6.03
C ARG A 96 1.09 -12.82 -7.10
N ASP A 97 0.97 -14.08 -7.50
CA ASP A 97 -0.03 -14.51 -8.49
C ASP A 97 -1.44 -14.30 -7.93
N LYS A 98 -1.72 -14.71 -6.69
CA LYS A 98 -3.01 -14.44 -6.01
C LYS A 98 -3.38 -12.96 -5.99
N PHE A 99 -2.43 -12.08 -5.62
CA PHE A 99 -2.66 -10.64 -5.65
C PHE A 99 -2.88 -10.14 -7.07
N ALA A 100 -2.10 -10.63 -8.03
CA ALA A 100 -2.22 -10.20 -9.40
C ALA A 100 -3.57 -10.60 -10.01
N ASP A 101 -4.06 -11.81 -9.74
CA ASP A 101 -5.38 -12.25 -10.17
C ASP A 101 -6.48 -11.40 -9.54
N TYR A 102 -6.43 -11.16 -8.22
CA TYR A 102 -7.37 -10.27 -7.53
C TYR A 102 -7.39 -8.86 -8.13
N PHE A 103 -6.23 -8.23 -8.27
CA PHE A 103 -6.19 -6.86 -8.76
C PHE A 103 -6.54 -6.79 -10.25
N VAL A 104 -6.04 -7.69 -11.09
CA VAL A 104 -6.26 -7.58 -12.54
C VAL A 104 -7.69 -7.97 -12.92
N GLU A 105 -8.26 -9.00 -12.28
CA GLU A 105 -9.53 -9.61 -12.69
C GLU A 105 -10.71 -9.22 -11.78
N VAL A 106 -10.53 -9.26 -10.45
CA VAL A 106 -11.62 -9.00 -9.49
C VAL A 106 -11.84 -7.50 -9.29
N SER A 107 -10.77 -6.70 -9.33
CA SER A 107 -10.84 -5.24 -9.17
C SER A 107 -10.12 -4.49 -10.30
N PRO A 108 -10.64 -4.60 -11.55
CA PRO A 108 -10.05 -3.93 -12.70
C PRO A 108 -10.25 -2.41 -12.61
N LEU A 109 -9.19 -1.65 -12.92
CA LEU A 109 -9.26 -0.19 -12.94
C LEU A 109 -9.25 0.33 -14.39
N PRO A 110 -10.03 1.38 -14.74
CA PRO A 110 -10.17 1.86 -16.12
C PRO A 110 -8.83 2.22 -16.80
N TRP A 111 -7.86 2.68 -16.01
CA TRP A 111 -6.54 3.10 -16.49
C TRP A 111 -5.52 1.96 -16.55
N GLN A 112 -5.85 0.75 -16.08
CA GLN A 112 -4.85 -0.31 -15.86
C GLN A 112 -4.23 -0.85 -17.16
N HIS A 113 -4.87 -0.63 -18.31
CA HIS A 113 -4.36 -1.03 -19.63
C HIS A 113 -3.78 0.13 -20.45
N GLN A 114 -3.92 1.38 -19.99
CA GLN A 114 -3.56 2.57 -20.79
C GLN A 114 -2.05 2.77 -20.96
N SER A 115 -1.22 2.28 -20.02
CA SER A 115 0.24 2.45 -20.09
C SER A 115 0.99 1.19 -20.52
N ILE A 116 0.28 0.15 -20.94
CA ILE A 116 0.87 -1.15 -21.29
C ILE A 116 0.93 -1.22 -22.81
N ARG A 117 2.04 -0.72 -23.36
CA ARG A 117 2.43 -0.98 -24.74
C ARG A 117 3.08 -2.36 -24.89
#